data_AF-A0A1K2F848-F1
#
_entry.id   AF-A0A1K2F848-F1
#
_cell.length_a   1.000
_cell.length_b   1.000
_cell.length_c   1.000
_cell.angle_alpha   90.00
_cell.angle_beta   90.00
_cell.angle_gamma   90.00
#
_symmetry.space_group_name_H-M   'P 1'
#
loop_
_entity.id
_entity.type
_entity.pdbx_description
1 polymer ?
#
loop_
_entity_poly.entity_id
_entity_poly.type
_entity_poly.pdbx_seq_one_letter_code
_entity_poly.pdbx_strand_id
1 'polypeptide(L)' 'MRVAVFLLLVPVAALLSTVWLPFVNAPNVWLGMPSILTWSVGWVVALTPALGYVEYQRGRVERRREHLQNGGGR' A
#
# COMPACT_ATOMS: atom_id res chain seq x y z
N MET A 1 -4.75 -2.81 12.65
CA MET A 1 -5.01 -1.49 12.01
C MET A 1 -3.72 -0.72 11.71
N ARG A 2 -2.85 -0.44 12.69
CA ARG A 2 -1.58 0.30 12.46
C ARG A 2 -0.75 -0.23 11.30
N VAL A 3 -0.49 -1.53 11.23
CA VAL A 3 0.31 -2.15 10.15
C VAL A 3 -0.29 -1.93 8.76
N ALA A 4 -1.61 -2.06 8.63
CA ALA A 4 -2.31 -1.86 7.35
C ALA A 4 -2.23 -0.40 6.88
N VAL A 5 -2.35 0.55 7.83
CA VAL A 5 -2.17 1.97 7.56
C VAL A 5 -0.72 2.29 7.17
N PHE A 6 0.27 1.71 7.86
CA PHE A 6 1.68 1.84 7.48
C PHE A 6 1.96 1.28 6.08
N LEU A 7 1.41 0.11 5.73
CA LEU A 7 1.57 -0.49 4.40
C LEU A 7 0.98 0.38 3.28
N LEU A 8 -0.02 1.19 3.58
CA LEU A 8 -0.62 2.13 2.62
C LEU A 8 0.13 3.47 2.58
N LEU A 9 0.65 3.93 3.73
CA LEU A 9 1.44 5.16 3.83
C LEU A 9 2.77 5.07 3.07
N VAL A 10 3.41 3.89 3.07
CA VAL A 10 4.70 3.68 2.39
C VAL A 10 4.64 4.01 0.89
N PRO A 11 3.74 3.42 0.07
CA PRO A 11 3.66 3.74 -1.35
C PRO A 11 3.21 5.19 -1.60
N VAL A 12 2.32 5.75 -0.77
CA VAL A 12 1.90 7.15 -0.89
C VAL A 12 3.07 8.11 -0.63
N ALA A 13 3.83 7.88 0.44
CA ALA A 13 5.01 8.68 0.75
C ALA A 13 6.09 8.52 -0.33
N ALA A 14 6.28 7.30 -0.84
CA ALA A 14 7.24 7.04 -1.92
C ALA A 14 6.87 7.78 -3.22
N LEU A 15 5.57 7.84 -3.56
CA LEU A 15 5.07 8.64 -4.68
C LEU A 15 5.23 10.14 -4.43
N LEU A 16 4.87 10.65 -3.26
CA LEU A 16 5.07 12.07 -2.93
C LEU A 16 6.55 12.49 -2.95
N SER A 17 7.43 11.57 -2.55
CA SER A 17 8.87 11.79 -2.54
C SER A 17 9.49 11.84 -3.93
N THR A 18 8.81 11.36 -4.99
CA THR A 18 9.36 11.35 -6.36
C THR A 18 9.94 12.68 -6.81
N VAL A 19 9.30 13.78 -6.44
CA VAL A 19 9.72 15.15 -6.81
C VAL A 19 11.06 15.54 -6.18
N TRP A 20 11.38 14.98 -5.01
CA TRP A 20 12.58 15.32 -4.24
C TRP A 20 13.74 14.34 -4.47
N LEU A 21 13.51 13.24 -5.19
CA LEU A 21 14.51 12.19 -5.41
C LEU A 21 15.29 12.44 -6.72
N PRO A 22 16.58 12.85 -6.66
CA PRO A 22 17.37 13.19 -7.84
C PRO A 22 17.62 12.00 -8.76
N PHE A 23 17.51 10.76 -8.27
CA PHE A 23 17.66 9.53 -9.05
C PHE A 23 16.41 9.15 -9.85
N VAL A 24 15.23 9.57 -9.40
CA VAL A 24 13.97 9.46 -10.16
C VAL A 24 13.93 10.52 -11.26
N ASN A 25 14.44 11.72 -10.95
CA ASN A 25 14.47 12.86 -11.85
C ASN A 25 15.74 12.93 -12.72
N ALA A 26 16.67 11.99 -12.54
CA ALA A 26 17.85 11.87 -13.39
C ALA A 26 17.44 11.36 -14.79
N PRO A 27 18.18 11.71 -15.84
CA PRO A 27 18.02 11.13 -17.19
C PRO A 27 18.51 9.67 -17.23
N ASN A 28 18.24 8.91 -16.17
CA ASN A 28 18.60 7.52 -16.05
C ASN A 28 17.49 6.69 -16.71
N VAL A 29 17.90 5.82 -17.63
CA VAL A 29 16.97 5.06 -18.46
C VAL A 29 16.97 3.63 -17.95
N TRP A 30 15.83 3.17 -17.44
CA TRP A 30 15.67 1.82 -16.90
C TRP A 30 14.74 1.04 -17.82
N LEU A 31 15.21 -0.10 -18.35
CA LEU A 31 14.47 -0.90 -19.35
C LEU A 31 14.06 -0.11 -20.62
N GLY A 32 14.76 0.98 -20.96
CA GLY A 32 14.39 1.85 -22.08
C GLY A 32 13.32 2.90 -21.77
N MET A 33 12.83 2.97 -20.52
CA MET A 33 11.86 3.96 -20.06
C MET A 33 12.48 4.94 -19.03
N PRO A 34 11.95 6.18 -18.91
CA PRO A 34 12.34 7.12 -17.87
C PRO A 34 12.22 6.52 -16.47
N SER A 35 13.25 6.69 -15.63
CA SER A 35 13.26 6.16 -14.25
C SER A 35 12.02 6.56 -13.44
N ILE A 36 11.47 7.76 -13.70
CA ILE A 36 10.22 8.25 -13.08
C ILE A 36 9.00 7.40 -13.38
N LEU A 37 8.89 6.84 -14.59
CA LEU A 37 7.78 5.95 -14.96
C LEU A 37 7.92 4.64 -14.22
N THR A 38 9.11 4.03 -14.23
CA THR A 38 9.30 2.73 -13.56
C THR A 38 9.11 2.84 -12.05
N TRP A 39 9.59 3.92 -11.44
CA TRP A 39 9.36 4.21 -10.03
C TRP A 39 7.87 4.35 -9.72
N SER A 40 7.17 5.21 -10.45
CA SER A 40 5.75 5.45 -10.23
C SER A 40 4.91 4.19 -10.45
N VAL A 41 5.16 3.46 -11.53
CA VAL A 41 4.47 2.19 -11.84
C VAL A 41 4.74 1.15 -10.76
N GLY A 42 5.98 1.01 -10.28
CA GLY A 42 6.32 0.08 -9.21
C GLY A 42 5.51 0.34 -7.94
N TRP A 43 5.39 1.61 -7.53
CA TRP A 43 4.61 1.98 -6.35
C TRP A 43 3.09 1.92 -6.56
N VAL A 44 2.59 2.21 -7.76
CA VAL A 44 1.17 2.02 -8.12
C VAL A 44 0.79 0.55 -8.10
N VAL A 45 1.62 -0.33 -8.64
CA VAL A 45 1.40 -1.78 -8.58
C VAL A 45 1.43 -2.27 -7.12
N ALA A 46 2.29 -1.70 -6.27
CA ALA A 46 2.35 -2.02 -4.85
C ALA A 46 1.13 -1.54 -4.03
N LEU A 47 0.38 -0.52 -4.50
CA LEU A 47 -0.84 -0.06 -3.85
C LEU A 47 -1.96 -1.11 -3.88
N THR A 48 -2.10 -1.84 -4.98
CA THR A 48 -3.13 -2.87 -5.16
C THR A 48 -3.09 -3.97 -4.08
N PRO A 49 -1.96 -4.66 -3.83
CA PRO A 49 -1.87 -5.63 -2.75
C PRO A 49 -1.95 -4.98 -1.36
N ALA A 50 -1.48 -3.73 -1.18
CA ALA A 50 -1.61 -3.02 0.08
C ALA A 50 -3.09 -2.79 0.44
N LEU A 51 -3.90 -2.33 -0.51
CA LEU A 51 -5.35 -2.17 -0.36
C LEU A 51 -6.04 -3.51 -0.12
N GLY A 52 -5.68 -4.55 -0.89
CA GLY A 52 -6.20 -5.90 -0.68
C GLY A 52 -5.91 -6.42 0.72
N TYR A 53 -4.72 -6.15 1.26
CA TYR A 53 -4.35 -6.52 2.63
C TYR A 53 -5.14 -5.73 3.69
N VAL A 54 -5.37 -4.44 3.46
CA VAL A 54 -6.21 -3.61 4.35
C VAL A 54 -7.62 -4.17 4.44
N GLU A 55 -8.24 -4.48 3.30
CA GLU A 55 -9.61 -5.03 3.26
C GLU A 55 -9.66 -6.43 3.87
N TYR A 56 -8.64 -7.26 3.62
CA TYR A 56 -8.51 -8.56 4.26
C TYR A 56 -8.49 -8.48 5.79
N GLN A 57 -7.71 -7.54 6.34
CA GLN A 57 -7.64 -7.31 7.78
C GLN A 57 -8.97 -6.79 8.33
N ARG A 58 -9.66 -5.92 7.60
CA ARG A 58 -10.99 -5.41 7.97
C ARG A 58 -12.01 -6.54 8.07
N GLY A 59 -12.11 -7.40 7.07
CA GLY A 59 -13.01 -8.57 7.10
C GLY A 59 -12.68 -9.57 8.22
N ARG A 60 -11.42 -9.71 8.61
CA ARG A 60 -11.02 -10.52 9.78
C ARG A 60 -11.51 -9.94 11.11
N VAL A 61 -11.52 -8.62 11.24
CA VAL A 61 -12.01 -7.94 12.46
C VAL A 61 -13.53 -8.06 12.57
N GLU A 62 -14.26 -7.91 11.47
CA GLU A 62 -15.72 -8.06 11.40
C GLU A 62 -16.16 -9.44 11.91
N ARG A 63 -15.60 -10.53 11.33
CA ARG A 63 -15.91 -11.90 11.76
C ARG A 63 -15.63 -12.15 13.24
N ARG A 64 -14.52 -11.60 13.77
CA ARG A 64 -14.20 -11.75 15.19
C ARG A 64 -15.28 -11.11 16.08
N ARG A 65 -15.89 -10.01 15.66
CA ARG A 65 -16.97 -9.34 16.42
C ARG A 65 -18.24 -10.17 16.42
N GLU A 66 -18.62 -10.75 15.29
CA GLU A 66 -19.79 -11.64 15.18
C GLU A 66 -19.67 -12.87 16.10
N HIS A 67 -18.48 -13.50 16.17
CA HIS A 67 -18.25 -14.62 17.08
C HIS A 67 -18.36 -14.24 18.57
N LEU A 68 -17.94 -13.03 18.95
CA LEU A 68 -18.10 -12.55 20.32
C LEU A 68 -19.55 -12.24 20.66
N GLN A 69 -20.30 -11.66 19.71
CA GLN A 69 -21.72 -11.35 19.88
C GLN A 69 -22.57 -12.63 19.97
N ASN A 70 -22.29 -13.64 19.14
CA ASN A 70 -22.99 -14.93 19.18
C ASN A 70 -22.59 -15.81 20.36
N GLY A 71 -21.38 -15.64 20.92
CA GLY A 71 -20.89 -16.40 22.07
C GLY A 71 -21.31 -15.85 23.43
N GLY A 72 -21.63 -14.56 23.53
CA GLY A 72 -21.99 -13.89 24.80
C GLY A 72 -23.47 -13.94 25.18
N GLY A 73 -24.32 -14.56 24.37
CA GLY A 73 -25.79 -14.58 24.55
C GLY A 73 -26.36 -15.83 25.21
N ARG A 74 -25.56 -16.59 25.99
CA ARG A 74 -26.01 -17.78 26.72
C ARG A 74 -25.73 -17.66 28.20
#